data_AF-A0A2A9PMM3-F1
#
_entry.id   AF-A0A2A9PMM3-F1
#
_cell.length_a   1.000
_cell.length_b   1.000
_cell.length_c   1.000
_cell.angle_alpha   90.00
_cell.angle_beta   90.00
_cell.angle_gamma   90.00
#
_symmetry.space_group_name_H-M   'P 1'
#
loop_
_entity.id
_entity.type
_entity.pdbx_description
1 polymer ?
#
loop_
_entity_poly.entity_id
_entity_poly.type
_entity_poly.pdbx_seq_one_letter_code
_entity_poly.pdbx_strand_id
1 'polypeptide(L)'
;MPFTKPGPEEEFRRIKCHYSQLSSTGCTRSFCQSGRMVHTDEQKVGEERTSEVVEAEAVDFLRQLRRDGIIQSDEALQQRTGAVLREIRRTSESKATAGIWNPTAQELEHGLRLSWKHARKCIMRSEYSHLK
;
A
#
# COMPACT_ATOMS: atom_id res chain seq x y z
N MET A 1 -10.34 -31.54 -6.74
CA MET A 1 -9.13 -31.75 -5.92
C MET A 1 -9.40 -31.20 -4.53
N PRO A 2 -9.04 -31.91 -3.44
CA PRO A 2 -9.23 -31.37 -2.09
C PRO A 2 -8.30 -30.16 -1.87
N PHE A 3 -8.88 -29.06 -1.39
CA PHE A 3 -8.13 -27.85 -1.05
C PHE A 3 -7.34 -28.11 0.23
N THR A 4 -6.02 -28.24 0.13
CA THR A 4 -5.13 -28.29 1.30
C THR A 4 -4.78 -26.87 1.74
N LYS A 5 -5.09 -26.54 3.01
CA LYS A 5 -4.76 -25.23 3.59
C LYS A 5 -3.24 -25.08 3.68
N PRO A 6 -2.63 -24.01 3.13
CA PRO A 6 -1.19 -23.77 3.28
C PRO A 6 -0.83 -23.54 4.75
N GLY A 7 0.40 -23.91 5.12
CA GLY A 7 0.95 -23.57 6.42
C GLY A 7 1.15 -22.05 6.58
N PRO A 8 1.29 -21.53 7.82
CA PRO A 8 1.41 -20.09 8.07
C PRO A 8 2.59 -19.42 7.35
N GLU A 9 3.78 -20.05 7.30
CA GLU A 9 4.93 -19.44 6.62
C GLU A 9 4.75 -19.38 5.10
N GLU A 10 4.12 -20.40 4.52
CA GLU A 10 3.77 -20.44 3.09
C GLU A 10 2.75 -19.36 2.75
N GLU A 11 1.70 -19.22 3.55
CA GLU A 11 0.69 -18.18 3.38
C GLU A 11 1.30 -16.78 3.51
N PHE A 12 2.13 -16.55 4.53
CA PHE A 12 2.82 -15.28 4.72
C PHE A 12 3.75 -14.95 3.55
N ARG A 13 4.48 -15.95 3.02
CA ARG A 13 5.33 -15.76 1.83
C ARG A 13 4.48 -15.37 0.62
N ARG A 14 3.35 -16.03 0.37
CA ARG A 14 2.43 -15.68 -0.73
C ARG A 14 1.94 -14.25 -0.60
N ILE A 15 1.54 -13.84 0.60
CA ILE A 15 1.10 -12.47 0.89
C ILE A 15 2.24 -11.49 0.58
N LYS A 16 3.46 -11.74 1.06
CA LYS A 16 4.61 -10.87 0.86
C LYS A 16 5.06 -10.77 -0.60
N CYS A 17 4.90 -11.84 -1.38
CA CYS A 17 5.13 -11.81 -2.83
C CYS A 17 4.10 -10.92 -3.55
N HIS A 18 2.87 -10.84 -3.02
CA HIS A 18 1.79 -10.06 -3.61
C HIS A 18 1.76 -8.61 -3.08
N TYR A 19 2.16 -8.38 -1.84
CA TYR A 19 2.18 -7.07 -1.19
C TYR A 19 3.54 -6.90 -0.54
N SER A 20 4.41 -6.11 -1.19
CA SER A 20 5.78 -5.95 -0.72
C SER A 20 5.87 -5.05 0.50
N GLN A 21 4.89 -4.13 0.64
CA GLN A 21 4.69 -3.30 1.82
C GLN A 21 3.48 -3.79 2.60
N LEU A 22 3.70 -4.21 3.84
CA LEU A 22 2.64 -4.66 4.76
C LEU A 22 2.59 -3.73 5.96
N SER A 23 1.39 -3.29 6.32
CA SER A 23 1.18 -2.54 7.55
C SER A 23 1.45 -3.43 8.77
N SER A 24 2.02 -2.85 9.82
CA SER A 24 2.22 -3.56 11.07
C SER A 24 0.88 -3.94 11.71
N THR A 25 0.86 -5.08 12.38
CA THR A 25 -0.26 -5.51 13.21
C THR A 25 -0.18 -4.95 14.63
N GLY A 26 0.92 -4.27 15.00
CA GLY A 26 1.22 -3.85 16.37
C GLY A 26 1.53 -4.99 17.34
N CYS A 27 1.32 -6.24 16.93
CA CYS A 27 1.54 -7.41 17.76
C CYS A 27 3.04 -7.77 17.76
N THR A 28 3.54 -8.21 18.92
CA THR A 28 4.87 -8.78 19.08
C THR A 28 4.76 -10.24 19.51
N ARG A 29 5.89 -10.95 19.60
CA ARG A 29 5.90 -12.34 20.12
C ARG A 29 5.36 -12.43 21.55
N SER A 30 5.47 -11.35 22.33
CA SER A 30 5.08 -11.30 23.74
C SER A 30 3.74 -10.62 23.99
N PHE A 31 3.21 -9.83 23.04
CA PHE A 31 2.00 -9.05 23.28
C PHE A 31 1.11 -8.91 22.05
N CYS A 32 -0.17 -9.23 22.23
CA CYS A 32 -1.20 -9.09 21.21
C CYS A 32 -1.93 -7.75 21.36
N GLN A 33 -1.96 -6.96 20.28
CA GLN A 33 -2.62 -5.64 20.25
C GLN A 33 -4.02 -5.65 19.64
N SER A 34 -4.55 -6.82 19.24
CA SER A 34 -5.83 -6.91 18.53
C SER A 34 -7.04 -6.35 19.29
N GLY A 35 -6.97 -6.28 20.62
CA GLY A 35 -8.02 -5.68 21.46
C GLY A 35 -7.96 -4.15 21.54
N ARG A 36 -6.92 -3.49 21.01
CA ARG A 36 -6.78 -2.03 21.05
C ARG A 36 -7.52 -1.39 19.89
N MET A 37 -8.25 -0.32 20.17
CA MET A 37 -8.92 0.47 19.13
C MET A 37 -7.91 1.14 18.19
N VAL A 38 -6.79 1.62 18.72
CA VAL A 38 -5.67 2.22 17.99
C VAL A 38 -4.40 1.46 18.37
N HIS A 39 -3.66 0.96 17.38
CA HIS A 39 -2.42 0.22 17.63
C HIS A 39 -1.29 1.21 17.97
N THR A 40 -0.33 0.79 18.80
CA THR A 40 0.73 1.70 19.27
C THR A 40 1.64 2.21 18.17
N ASP A 41 1.79 1.43 17.10
CA ASP A 41 2.64 1.70 15.94
C ASP A 41 1.82 2.06 14.68
N GLU A 42 0.54 2.38 14.85
CA GLU A 42 -0.29 2.89 13.76
C GLU A 42 0.15 4.31 13.40
N GLN A 43 0.57 4.50 12.14
CA GLN A 43 1.03 5.80 11.61
C GLN A 43 -0.04 6.87 11.84
N LYS A 44 0.37 8.02 12.39
CA LYS A 44 -0.54 9.16 12.63
C LYS A 44 -0.53 10.13 11.47
N VAL A 45 -1.66 10.81 11.27
CA VAL A 45 -1.75 11.92 10.31
C VAL A 45 -0.80 13.03 10.76
N GLY A 46 0.05 13.50 9.83
CA GLY A 46 1.04 14.55 10.10
C GLY A 46 2.36 14.04 10.70
N GLU A 47 2.51 12.74 10.91
CA GLU A 47 3.80 12.16 11.29
C GLU A 47 4.73 12.10 10.08
N GLU A 48 5.95 12.62 10.26
CA GLU A 48 6.97 12.67 9.22
C GLU A 48 7.40 11.27 8.81
N ARG A 49 7.57 11.07 7.49
CA ARG A 49 8.02 9.81 6.91
C ARG A 49 9.32 10.04 6.17
N THR A 50 10.16 9.01 6.11
CA THR A 50 11.39 9.08 5.33
C THR A 50 11.07 8.96 3.85
N SER A 51 11.86 9.62 3.00
CA SER A 51 11.71 9.52 1.55
C SER A 51 11.81 8.08 1.06
N GLU A 52 12.66 7.25 1.69
CA GLU A 52 12.80 5.83 1.36
C GLU A 52 11.49 5.05 1.52
N VAL A 53 10.76 5.29 2.61
CA VAL A 53 9.47 4.63 2.87
C VAL A 53 8.42 5.08 1.84
N VAL A 54 8.36 6.38 1.56
CA VAL A 54 7.41 6.93 0.58
C VAL A 54 7.70 6.43 -0.84
N GLU A 55 8.97 6.35 -1.24
CA GLU A 55 9.38 5.76 -2.52
C GLU A 55 8.99 4.28 -2.62
N ALA A 56 9.25 3.49 -1.57
CA ALA A 56 8.93 2.07 -1.54
C ALA A 56 7.41 1.81 -1.64
N GLU A 57 6.60 2.59 -0.92
CA GLU A 57 5.14 2.51 -0.99
C GLU A 57 4.58 2.96 -2.34
N ALA A 58 5.14 4.03 -2.93
CA ALA A 58 4.73 4.47 -4.26
C ALA A 58 4.99 3.39 -5.31
N VAL A 59 6.15 2.72 -5.25
CA VAL A 59 6.49 1.60 -6.15
C VAL A 59 5.55 0.42 -5.94
N ASP A 60 5.26 0.04 -4.69
CA ASP A 60 4.32 -1.05 -4.40
C ASP A 60 2.92 -0.73 -4.94
N PHE A 61 2.43 0.49 -4.71
CA PHE A 61 1.15 0.98 -5.21
C PHE A 61 1.05 0.87 -6.75
N LEU A 62 2.04 1.37 -7.49
CA LEU A 62 2.05 1.27 -8.95
C LEU A 62 2.08 -0.18 -9.45
N ARG A 63 2.77 -1.08 -8.74
CA ARG A 63 2.73 -2.52 -9.03
C ARG A 63 1.34 -3.13 -8.77
N GLN A 64 0.60 -2.63 -7.77
CA GLN A 64 -0.81 -3.04 -7.58
C GLN A 64 -1.65 -2.59 -8.78
N LEU A 65 -1.50 -1.34 -9.22
CA LEU A 65 -2.21 -0.80 -10.40
C LEU A 65 -1.93 -1.58 -11.68
N ARG A 66 -0.69 -2.04 -11.89
CA ARG A 66 -0.34 -2.90 -13.03
C ARG A 66 -1.06 -4.24 -13.00
N ARG A 67 -1.16 -4.86 -11.83
CA ARG A 67 -1.86 -6.15 -11.64
C ARG A 67 -3.36 -6.04 -11.81
N ASP A 68 -3.92 -4.93 -11.33
CA ASP A 68 -5.35 -4.64 -11.44
C ASP A 68 -5.73 -4.11 -12.84
N GLY A 69 -4.78 -4.02 -13.78
CA GLY A 69 -5.02 -3.63 -15.17
C GLY A 69 -5.24 -2.14 -15.39
N ILE A 70 -4.95 -1.29 -14.40
CA ILE A 70 -4.98 0.17 -14.53
C ILE A 70 -3.79 0.64 -15.37
N ILE A 71 -2.60 0.14 -15.05
CA ILE A 71 -1.41 0.30 -15.91
C ILE A 71 -1.35 -0.88 -16.87
N GLN A 72 -1.31 -0.60 -18.17
CA GLN A 72 -1.52 -1.62 -19.20
C GLN A 72 -0.31 -2.53 -19.44
N SER A 73 0.91 -2.00 -19.33
CA SER A 73 2.14 -2.73 -19.67
C SER A 73 3.25 -2.51 -18.66
N ASP A 74 4.26 -3.39 -18.69
CA ASP A 74 5.41 -3.31 -17.80
C ASP A 74 6.31 -2.12 -18.16
N GLU A 75 6.37 -1.75 -19.43
CA GLU A 75 7.05 -0.55 -19.91
C GLU A 75 6.37 0.71 -19.37
N ALA A 76 5.03 0.77 -19.42
CA ALA A 76 4.26 1.87 -18.85
C ALA A 76 4.46 1.97 -17.33
N LEU A 77 4.53 0.83 -16.63
CA LEU A 77 4.85 0.77 -15.21
C LEU A 77 6.24 1.35 -14.93
N GLN A 78 7.27 0.94 -15.68
CA GLN A 78 8.63 1.43 -15.51
C GLN A 78 8.72 2.95 -15.76
N GLN A 79 8.09 3.44 -16.82
CA GLN A 79 8.03 4.87 -17.13
C GLN A 79 7.34 5.66 -16.02
N ARG A 80 6.15 5.22 -15.57
CA ARG A 80 5.42 5.89 -14.49
C ARG A 80 6.21 5.86 -13.19
N THR A 81 6.79 4.71 -12.83
CA THR A 81 7.63 4.58 -11.63
C THR A 81 8.80 5.57 -11.66
N GLY A 82 9.52 5.65 -12.78
CA GLY A 82 10.62 6.61 -12.94
C GLY A 82 10.17 8.07 -12.82
N ALA A 83 9.01 8.42 -13.36
CA ALA A 83 8.46 9.77 -13.24
C ALA A 83 8.09 10.11 -11.78
N VAL A 84 7.42 9.18 -11.08
CA VAL A 84 7.00 9.35 -9.68
C VAL A 84 8.19 9.49 -8.74
N LEU A 85 9.19 8.62 -8.87
CA LEU A 85 10.39 8.69 -8.03
C LEU A 85 11.15 10.01 -8.24
N ARG A 86 11.24 10.51 -9.48
CA ARG A 86 11.82 11.83 -9.74
C ARG A 86 11.03 12.96 -9.10
N GLU A 87 9.70 12.90 -9.13
CA GLU A 87 8.83 13.91 -8.52
C GLU A 87 8.95 13.93 -6.99
N ILE A 88 8.95 12.75 -6.34
CA ILE A 88 9.17 12.61 -4.90
C ILE A 88 10.54 13.19 -4.52
N ARG A 89 11.61 12.80 -5.21
CA ARG A 89 12.96 13.30 -4.90
C ARG A 89 13.05 14.82 -5.06
N ARG A 90 12.57 15.35 -6.18
CA ARG A 90 12.56 16.80 -6.46
C ARG A 90 11.81 17.61 -5.41
N THR A 91 10.67 17.10 -4.93
CA THR A 91 9.87 17.81 -3.92
C THR A 91 10.46 17.67 -2.51
N SER A 92 11.14 16.54 -2.22
CA SER A 92 11.86 16.34 -0.96
C SER A 92 13.09 17.24 -0.82
N GLU A 93 13.73 17.66 -1.91
CA GLU A 93 14.85 18.63 -1.83
C GLU A 93 14.38 20.03 -1.39
N SER A 94 13.11 20.36 -1.66
CA SER A 94 12.54 21.67 -1.34
C SER A 94 11.93 21.79 0.06
N LYS A 95 11.79 20.66 0.78
CA LYS A 95 11.12 20.59 2.10
C LYS A 95 11.89 19.63 2.99
N ALA A 96 12.04 19.91 4.28
CA ALA A 96 12.67 18.98 5.23
C ALA A 96 11.78 17.75 5.57
N THR A 97 10.98 17.28 4.61
CA THR A 97 9.94 16.25 4.74
C THR A 97 10.01 15.31 3.55
N ALA A 98 9.40 14.13 3.63
CA ALA A 98 9.24 13.30 2.44
C ALA A 98 8.58 14.07 1.29
N GLY A 99 9.05 13.80 0.08
CA GLY A 99 8.48 14.38 -1.12
C GLY A 99 7.09 13.85 -1.42
N ILE A 100 6.37 14.58 -2.26
CA ILE A 100 5.03 14.24 -2.73
C ILE A 100 5.04 14.07 -4.24
N TRP A 101 4.08 13.30 -4.75
CA TRP A 101 3.78 13.22 -6.18
C TRP A 101 2.28 13.36 -6.38
N ASN A 102 1.90 13.74 -7.59
CA ASN A 102 0.49 13.88 -7.94
C ASN A 102 0.02 12.65 -8.73
N PRO A 103 -0.87 11.82 -8.14
CA PRO A 103 -1.48 10.72 -8.88
C PRO A 103 -2.43 11.26 -9.95
N THR A 104 -2.61 10.49 -11.03
CA THR A 104 -3.67 10.76 -12.00
C THR A 104 -5.04 10.51 -11.38
N ALA A 105 -6.11 11.02 -12.01
CA ALA A 105 -7.47 10.79 -11.54
C ALA A 105 -7.80 9.28 -11.42
N GLN A 106 -7.37 8.47 -12.38
CA GLN A 106 -7.59 7.03 -12.39
C GLN A 106 -6.80 6.31 -11.28
N GLU A 107 -5.54 6.71 -11.07
CA GLU A 107 -4.72 6.19 -9.96
C GLU A 107 -5.36 6.53 -8.61
N LEU A 108 -5.83 7.77 -8.45
CA LEU A 108 -6.47 8.24 -7.23
C LEU A 108 -7.79 7.50 -6.94
N GLU A 109 -8.68 7.40 -7.93
CA GLU A 109 -9.95 6.67 -7.83
C GLU A 109 -9.71 5.22 -7.41
N HIS A 110 -8.77 4.55 -8.06
CA HIS A 110 -8.42 3.17 -7.71
C HIS A 110 -7.77 3.05 -6.33
N GLY A 111 -6.92 4.00 -5.95
CA GLY A 111 -6.32 4.07 -4.62
C GLY A 111 -7.36 4.21 -3.50
N LEU A 112 -8.40 5.02 -3.72
CA LEU A 112 -9.51 5.16 -2.77
C LEU A 112 -10.30 3.83 -2.65
N ARG A 113 -10.57 3.18 -3.77
CA ARG A 113 -11.20 1.84 -3.79
C ARG A 113 -10.38 0.79 -3.05
N LEU A 114 -9.06 0.75 -3.27
CA LEU A 114 -8.16 -0.16 -2.56
C LEU A 114 -8.13 0.13 -1.05
N SER A 115 -8.12 1.41 -0.66
CA SER A 115 -8.16 1.80 0.74
C SER A 115 -9.41 1.27 1.44
N TRP A 116 -10.57 1.33 0.78
CA TRP A 116 -11.80 0.73 1.30
C TRP A 116 -11.74 -0.81 1.30
N LYS A 117 -11.30 -1.44 0.21
CA LYS A 117 -11.13 -2.90 0.12
C LYS A 117 -10.28 -3.46 1.26
N HIS A 118 -9.22 -2.75 1.63
CA HIS A 118 -8.26 -3.15 2.66
C HIS A 118 -8.58 -2.62 4.06
N ALA A 119 -9.69 -1.90 4.24
CA ALA A 119 -10.13 -1.41 5.54
C ALA A 119 -10.54 -2.58 6.45
N ARG A 120 -9.61 -3.05 7.29
CA ARG A 120 -9.76 -4.22 8.18
C ARG A 120 -11.00 -4.18 9.10
N LYS A 121 -11.51 -2.99 9.41
CA LYS A 121 -12.69 -2.77 10.27
C LYS A 121 -14.00 -2.59 9.49
N CYS A 122 -13.95 -2.51 8.15
CA CYS A 122 -15.15 -2.33 7.34
C CYS A 122 -15.76 -3.69 6.97
N ILE A 123 -16.98 -3.95 7.44
CA ILE A 123 -17.73 -5.17 7.08
C ILE A 123 -18.24 -5.13 5.63
N MET A 124 -18.52 -3.94 5.09
CA MET A 124 -19.03 -3.73 3.74
C MET A 124 -17.94 -3.61 2.67
N ARG A 125 -16.74 -4.16 2.93
CA ARG A 125 -15.61 -4.08 2.00
C ARG A 125 -15.83 -4.77 0.65
N SER A 126 -16.88 -5.58 0.50
CA SER A 126 -17.28 -6.17 -0.79
C SER A 126 -17.74 -5.11 -1.79
N GLU A 127 -18.28 -4.00 -1.29
CA GLU A 127 -18.87 -2.93 -2.12
C GLU A 127 -17.84 -1.91 -2.60
N TYR A 128 -16.54 -2.15 -2.35
CA TYR A 128 -15.48 -1.17 -2.62
C TYR A 128 -15.44 -0.70 -4.08
N SER A 129 -15.85 -1.54 -5.03
CA SER A 129 -15.92 -1.22 -6.45
C SER A 129 -17.00 -0.19 -6.80
N HIS A 130 -18.00 0.01 -5.93
CA HIS A 130 -19.11 0.93 -6.15
C HIS A 130 -18.80 2.38 -5.72
N LEU A 131 -17.62 2.64 -5.16
CA LEU A 131 -17.16 3.99 -4.84
C LEU A 131 -17.04 4.80 -6.14
N LYS A 132 -17.73 5.96 -6.19
CA LYS A 132 -17.73 6.92 -7.31
C LYS A 132 -16.96 8.17 -6.94
#